data_AF-A0A9E3TX29-F1
#
_entry.id   AF-A0A9E3TX29-F1
#
_cell.length_a   1.000
_cell.length_b   1.000
_cell.length_c   1.000
_cell.angle_alpha   90.00
_cell.angle_beta   90.00
_cell.angle_gamma   90.00
#
_symmetry.space_group_name_H-M   'P 1'
#
loop_
_entity.id
_entity.type
_entity.pdbx_description
1 polymer ?
#
loop_
_entity_poly.entity_id
_entity_poly.type
_entity_poly.pdbx_seq_one_letter_code
_entity_poly.pdbx_strand_id
1 'polypeptide(L)'
;MRLLALVPVLLPLVPASAQEKIDFDKQIAPLLVSRCIECHGPDKDKGDLRLDQKAFALPEEDSTIVPGKPDESEFVHRIELPAGDDDIMPAKGEPLTEAQRKLLRQWVAEGAEWPENGDKAIAALLDAKAIPKIKFELPELQAGEQ
;
A
#
# COMPACT_ATOMS: atom_id res chain seq x y z
N MET A 1 3.71 -66.20 5.08
CA MET A 1 4.58 -65.11 4.59
C MET A 1 3.68 -64.05 3.95
N ARG A 2 3.29 -63.00 4.69
CA ARG A 2 2.52 -61.87 4.14
C ARG A 2 3.49 -60.69 4.03
N LEU A 3 3.87 -60.34 2.82
CA LEU A 3 4.67 -59.15 2.53
C LEU A 3 3.73 -57.93 2.60
N LEU A 4 3.92 -57.08 3.61
CA LEU A 4 3.32 -55.76 3.66
C LEU A 4 4.11 -54.86 2.70
N ALA A 5 3.49 -54.45 1.60
CA ALA A 5 4.07 -53.46 0.69
C ALA A 5 3.89 -52.06 1.28
N LEU A 6 5.00 -51.37 1.57
CA LEU A 6 4.98 -49.94 1.89
C LEU A 6 4.81 -49.17 0.58
N VAL A 7 3.67 -48.49 0.43
CA VAL A 7 3.47 -47.53 -0.66
C VAL A 7 4.03 -46.17 -0.17
N PRO A 8 5.04 -45.59 -0.84
CA PRO A 8 5.56 -44.29 -0.46
C PRO A 8 4.50 -43.24 -0.79
N VAL A 9 4.06 -42.50 0.23
CA VAL A 9 3.20 -41.34 0.07
C VAL A 9 4.04 -40.21 -0.52
N LEU A 10 3.89 -39.97 -1.81
CA LEU A 10 4.53 -38.87 -2.52
C LEU A 10 3.73 -37.59 -2.23
N LEU A 11 4.20 -36.77 -1.28
CA LEU A 11 3.62 -35.46 -1.02
C LEU A 11 3.91 -34.54 -2.21
N PRO A 12 2.89 -33.97 -2.88
CA PRO A 12 3.12 -33.00 -3.94
C PRO A 12 3.73 -31.72 -3.35
N LEU A 13 4.85 -31.29 -3.91
CA LEU A 13 5.48 -30.01 -3.60
C LEU A 13 4.64 -28.91 -4.27
N VAL A 14 3.75 -28.27 -3.51
CA VAL A 14 3.02 -27.09 -3.98
C VAL A 14 4.02 -25.93 -4.05
N PRO A 15 4.27 -25.33 -5.22
CA PRO A 15 5.14 -24.18 -5.31
C PRO A 15 4.51 -23.03 -4.53
N ALA A 16 5.25 -22.44 -3.59
CA ALA A 16 4.87 -21.19 -2.97
C ALA A 16 4.81 -20.13 -4.07
N SER A 17 3.62 -19.58 -4.32
CA SER A 17 3.45 -18.44 -5.21
C SER A 17 4.21 -17.28 -4.59
N ALA A 18 5.31 -16.85 -5.23
CA ALA A 18 6.02 -15.66 -4.81
C ALA A 18 5.12 -14.46 -5.13
N GLN A 19 4.49 -13.90 -4.09
CA GLN A 19 3.71 -12.68 -4.22
C GLN A 19 4.62 -11.58 -4.80
N GLU A 20 4.21 -10.98 -5.92
CA GLU A 20 4.97 -9.90 -6.54
C GLU A 20 5.02 -8.71 -5.59
N LYS A 21 6.23 -8.16 -5.39
CA LYS A 21 6.47 -6.99 -4.55
C LYS A 21 5.69 -5.79 -5.08
N ILE A 22 5.26 -4.91 -4.19
CA ILE A 22 4.61 -3.67 -4.59
C ILE A 22 5.55 -2.79 -5.42
N ASP A 23 5.08 -2.35 -6.59
CA ASP A 23 5.73 -1.37 -7.44
C ASP A 23 5.27 0.04 -7.06
N PHE A 24 6.16 0.81 -6.42
CA PHE A 24 5.84 2.16 -5.96
C PHE A 24 5.38 3.07 -7.10
N ASP A 25 6.11 3.10 -8.22
CA ASP A 25 5.86 4.03 -9.32
C ASP A 25 4.53 3.73 -10.02
N LYS A 26 4.19 2.45 -10.17
CA LYS A 26 2.96 2.03 -10.86
C LYS A 26 1.74 1.99 -9.97
N GLN A 27 1.90 1.67 -8.68
CA GLN A 27 0.78 1.37 -7.79
C GLN A 27 0.63 2.41 -6.67
N ILE A 28 1.70 2.80 -6.00
CA ILE A 28 1.63 3.67 -4.82
C ILE A 28 1.61 5.15 -5.19
N ALA A 29 2.56 5.63 -6.00
CA ALA A 29 2.66 7.04 -6.37
C ALA A 29 1.34 7.58 -6.98
N PRO A 30 0.66 6.88 -7.91
CA PRO A 30 -0.61 7.36 -8.44
C PRO A 30 -1.75 7.35 -7.40
N LEU A 31 -1.72 6.41 -6.46
CA LEU A 31 -2.71 6.33 -5.39
C LEU A 31 -2.54 7.49 -4.39
N LEU A 32 -1.29 7.79 -3.99
CA LEU A 32 -0.98 8.95 -3.16
C LEU A 32 -1.39 10.26 -3.85
N VAL A 33 -1.05 10.43 -5.13
CA VAL A 33 -1.43 11.61 -5.92
C VAL A 33 -2.95 11.77 -6.01
N SER A 34 -3.67 10.68 -6.27
CA SER A 34 -5.11 10.73 -6.49
C SER A 34 -5.96 10.84 -5.21
N ARG A 35 -5.45 10.36 -4.06
CA ARG A 35 -6.26 10.20 -2.83
C ARG A 35 -5.71 10.95 -1.61
N CYS A 36 -4.44 11.35 -1.61
CA CYS A 36 -3.78 11.87 -0.41
C CYS A 36 -3.23 13.29 -0.60
N ILE A 37 -2.56 13.56 -1.72
CA ILE A 37 -1.73 14.75 -1.90
C ILE A 37 -2.54 16.06 -2.03
N GLU A 38 -3.83 16.02 -2.38
CA GLU A 38 -4.66 17.24 -2.39
C GLU A 38 -4.71 17.95 -1.02
N CYS A 39 -4.61 17.17 0.06
CA CYS A 39 -4.62 17.66 1.44
C CYS A 39 -3.29 17.48 2.19
N HIS A 40 -2.42 16.59 1.72
CA HIS A 40 -1.12 16.25 2.31
C HIS A 40 0.00 16.38 1.27
N GLY A 41 0.07 17.54 0.62
CA GLY A 41 0.96 17.83 -0.50
C GLY A 41 1.57 19.23 -0.42
N PRO A 42 2.27 19.68 -1.46
CA PRO A 42 3.01 20.94 -1.43
C PRO A 42 2.14 22.17 -1.18
N ASP A 43 0.87 22.14 -1.59
CA ASP A 43 -0.07 23.25 -1.43
C ASP A 43 -0.80 23.24 -0.08
N LYS A 44 -0.90 22.07 0.58
CA LYS A 44 -1.61 21.87 1.85
C LYS A 44 -0.97 20.73 2.63
N ASP A 45 -0.65 20.97 3.88
CA ASP A 45 -0.02 20.06 4.82
C ASP A 45 -0.94 19.81 6.02
N LYS A 46 -2.15 19.32 5.77
CA LYS A 46 -3.11 19.07 6.85
C LYS A 46 -2.53 18.08 7.87
N GLY A 47 -2.65 18.42 9.15
CA GLY A 47 -2.10 17.61 10.24
C GLY A 47 -0.57 17.53 10.19
N ASP A 48 0.09 18.56 9.66
CA ASP A 48 1.54 18.66 9.51
C ASP A 48 2.16 17.48 8.71
N LEU A 49 1.35 16.84 7.86
CA LEU A 49 1.73 15.66 7.09
C LEU A 49 1.84 15.99 5.60
N ARG A 50 2.95 15.54 5.00
CA ARG A 50 3.27 15.65 3.58
C ARG A 50 3.60 14.27 3.02
N LEU A 51 2.94 13.90 1.93
CA LEU A 51 3.04 12.57 1.29
C LEU A 51 3.54 12.66 -0.16
N ASP A 52 4.04 13.80 -0.59
CA ASP A 52 4.58 14.02 -1.93
C ASP A 52 6.10 13.81 -2.04
N GLN A 53 6.81 13.80 -0.91
CA GLN A 53 8.25 13.55 -0.89
C GLN A 53 8.63 12.64 0.27
N LYS A 54 9.60 11.74 0.03
CA LYS A 54 10.07 10.76 1.00
C LYS A 54 10.47 11.38 2.33
N ALA A 55 11.24 12.46 2.29
CA ALA A 55 11.79 13.09 3.48
C ALA A 55 10.72 13.59 4.46
N PHE A 56 9.51 13.89 3.99
CA PHE A 56 8.40 14.28 4.84
C PHE A 56 7.42 13.14 5.13
N ALA A 57 7.25 12.20 4.20
CA ALA A 57 6.37 11.05 4.40
C ALA A 57 6.97 10.02 5.38
N LEU A 58 8.30 9.89 5.37
CA LEU A 58 9.08 8.93 6.14
C LEU A 58 10.24 9.63 6.87
N PRO A 59 9.96 10.57 7.79
CA PRO A 59 10.99 11.12 8.65
C PRO A 59 11.59 10.03 9.55
N GLU A 60 12.84 10.22 9.97
CA GLU A 60 13.55 9.26 10.84
C GLU A 60 12.88 9.11 12.23
N GLU A 61 12.22 10.17 12.72
CA GLU A 61 11.51 10.20 13.99
C GLU A 61 10.04 10.56 13.77
N ASP A 62 9.16 10.03 14.63
CA ASP A 62 7.71 10.32 14.65
C ASP A 62 7.00 10.16 13.30
N SER A 63 7.41 9.18 12.49
CA SER A 63 6.75 8.92 11.21
C SER A 63 5.35 8.34 11.37
N THR A 64 4.37 8.96 10.73
CA THR A 64 2.99 8.48 10.59
C THR A 64 2.90 7.15 9.82
N ILE A 65 3.88 6.87 8.97
CA ILE A 65 4.03 5.61 8.25
C ILE A 65 5.23 4.88 8.87
N VAL A 66 4.98 3.78 9.58
CA VAL A 66 6.05 3.01 10.23
C VAL A 66 6.46 1.83 9.32
N PRO A 67 7.63 1.90 8.66
CA PRO A 67 8.07 0.86 7.72
C PRO A 67 8.10 -0.53 8.36
N GLY A 68 7.47 -1.50 7.70
CA GLY A 68 7.39 -2.89 8.15
C GLY A 68 6.38 -3.15 9.27
N LYS A 69 5.71 -2.12 9.78
CA LYS A 69 4.82 -2.20 10.94
C LYS A 69 3.47 -1.52 10.63
N PRO A 70 2.64 -2.11 9.75
CA PRO A 70 1.37 -1.52 9.36
C PRO A 70 0.43 -1.31 10.56
N ASP A 71 0.43 -2.23 11.53
CA ASP A 71 -0.44 -2.13 12.71
C ASP A 71 -0.01 -1.03 13.70
N GLU A 72 1.25 -0.59 13.62
CA GLU A 72 1.77 0.54 14.41
C GLU A 72 1.74 1.86 13.61
N SER A 73 1.28 1.83 12.36
CA SER A 73 1.24 2.99 11.48
C SER A 73 -0.10 3.70 11.57
N GLU A 74 -0.10 4.92 12.10
CA GLU A 74 -1.29 5.80 12.12
C GLU A 74 -1.86 6.03 10.71
N PHE A 75 -1.00 6.06 9.68
CA PHE A 75 -1.42 6.10 8.29
C PHE A 75 -2.35 4.93 7.92
N VAL A 76 -1.98 3.70 8.29
CA VAL A 76 -2.77 2.49 8.00
C VAL A 76 -4.05 2.49 8.82
N HIS A 77 -3.97 2.86 10.10
CA HIS A 77 -5.13 2.96 10.98
C HIS A 77 -6.21 3.86 10.36
N ARG A 78 -5.86 5.09 9.96
CA ARG A 78 -6.84 6.06 9.44
C ARG A 78 -7.47 5.66 8.11
N ILE A 79 -6.74 4.97 7.23
CA ILE A 79 -7.32 4.53 5.95
C ILE A 79 -8.22 3.30 6.11
N GLU A 80 -8.10 2.55 7.22
CA GLU A 80 -8.90 1.35 7.53
C GLU A 80 -10.14 1.64 8.39
N LEU A 81 -10.30 2.87 8.88
CA LEU A 81 -11.49 3.32 9.60
C LEU A 81 -12.78 3.15 8.77
N PRO A 82 -13.92 2.90 9.43
CA PRO A 82 -15.20 2.71 8.74
C PRO A 82 -15.70 4.01 8.10
N ALA A 83 -16.44 3.88 7.00
CA ALA A 83 -17.07 5.02 6.35
C ALA A 83 -17.98 5.77 7.34
N GLY A 84 -17.78 7.09 7.47
CA GLY A 84 -18.53 7.94 8.39
C GLY A 84 -17.82 8.20 9.73
N ASP A 85 -16.66 7.58 9.98
CA ASP A 85 -15.78 7.99 11.07
C ASP A 85 -15.22 9.40 10.80
N ASP A 86 -15.05 10.21 11.85
CA ASP A 86 -14.55 11.58 11.71
C ASP A 86 -13.05 11.64 11.36
N ASP A 87 -12.30 10.58 11.71
CA ASP A 87 -10.86 10.50 11.52
C ASP A 87 -10.46 9.71 10.25
N ILE A 88 -11.42 9.14 9.52
CA ILE A 88 -11.17 8.36 8.30
C ILE A 88 -10.44 9.19 7.25
N MET A 89 -9.48 8.54 6.58
CA MET A 89 -8.81 9.10 5.42
C MET A 89 -9.12 8.30 4.14
N PRO A 90 -9.37 8.98 3.00
CA PRO A 90 -9.44 10.44 2.82
C PRO A 90 -10.68 11.07 3.48
N ALA A 91 -10.50 12.22 4.13
CA ALA A 91 -11.58 12.96 4.79
C ALA A 91 -12.59 13.63 3.82
N LYS A 92 -12.31 13.60 2.51
CA LYS A 92 -13.18 14.14 1.47
C LYS A 92 -13.22 13.21 0.27
N GLY A 93 -14.38 13.18 -0.39
CA GLY A 93 -14.64 12.29 -1.52
C GLY A 93 -15.03 10.89 -1.05
N GLU A 94 -15.02 9.94 -1.98
CA GLU A 94 -15.30 8.54 -1.65
C GLU A 94 -14.23 7.99 -0.68
N PRO A 95 -14.55 6.98 0.16
CA PRO A 95 -13.53 6.21 0.87
C PRO A 95 -12.58 5.47 -0.09
N LEU A 96 -11.46 4.97 0.42
CA LEU A 96 -10.66 4.00 -0.34
C LEU A 96 -11.45 2.71 -0.55
N THR A 97 -11.26 2.07 -1.70
CA THR A 97 -11.72 0.69 -1.89
C THR A 97 -10.91 -0.26 -1.02
N GLU A 98 -11.44 -1.44 -0.73
CA GLU A 98 -10.71 -2.48 0.00
C GLU A 98 -9.37 -2.83 -0.67
N ALA A 99 -9.40 -2.91 -2.00
CA ALA A 99 -8.21 -3.10 -2.83
C ALA A 99 -7.13 -2.03 -2.60
N GLN A 100 -7.52 -0.76 -2.56
CA GLN A 100 -6.59 0.35 -2.32
C GLN A 100 -6.04 0.33 -0.90
N ARG A 101 -6.88 0.03 0.11
CA ARG A 101 -6.44 -0.13 1.49
C ARG A 101 -5.41 -1.26 1.63
N LYS A 102 -5.72 -2.44 1.07
CA LYS A 102 -4.84 -3.61 1.09
C LYS A 102 -3.49 -3.31 0.43
N LEU A 103 -3.50 -2.60 -0.69
CA LEU A 103 -2.28 -2.18 -1.38
C LEU A 103 -1.40 -1.28 -0.50
N LEU A 104 -1.97 -0.22 0.08
CA LEU A 104 -1.23 0.70 0.94
C LEU A 104 -0.71 0.00 2.20
N ARG A 105 -1.54 -0.84 2.83
CA ARG A 105 -1.13 -1.67 3.96
C ARG A 105 0.04 -2.58 3.60
N GLN A 106 -0.04 -3.27 2.46
CA GLN A 106 1.01 -4.18 2.00
C GLN A 106 2.30 -3.42 1.72
N TRP A 107 2.23 -2.25 1.08
CA TRP A 107 3.40 -1.40 0.86
C TRP A 107 4.08 -1.01 2.17
N VAL A 108 3.31 -0.62 3.20
CA VAL A 108 3.86 -0.36 4.54
C VAL A 108 4.47 -1.62 5.14
N ALA A 109 3.81 -2.77 5.04
CA ALA A 109 4.32 -4.06 5.51
C ALA A 109 5.63 -4.49 4.82
N GLU A 110 5.81 -4.13 3.55
CA GLU A 110 7.03 -4.37 2.77
C GLU A 110 8.15 -3.35 3.05
N GLY A 111 7.98 -2.47 4.03
CA GLY A 111 8.99 -1.49 4.42
C GLY A 111 8.77 -0.10 3.84
N ALA A 112 7.56 0.20 3.37
CA ALA A 112 7.18 1.48 2.77
C ALA A 112 8.23 1.96 1.74
N GLU A 113 8.70 1.03 0.91
CA GLU A 113 9.83 1.32 0.03
C GLU A 113 9.52 2.50 -0.88
N TRP A 114 10.39 3.48 -0.81
CA TRP A 114 10.34 4.70 -1.60
C TRP A 114 11.63 4.80 -2.41
N PRO A 115 11.57 4.51 -3.73
CA PRO A 115 12.75 4.43 -4.57
C PRO A 115 13.40 5.81 -4.75
N GLU A 116 14.66 5.85 -5.19
CA GLU A 116 15.41 7.11 -5.36
C GLU A 116 14.71 8.10 -6.32
N ASN A 117 13.95 7.59 -7.29
CA ASN A 117 13.17 8.37 -8.23
C ASN A 117 11.72 8.62 -7.78
N GLY A 118 11.29 8.15 -6.60
CA GLY A 118 9.90 8.20 -6.16
C GLY A 118 9.33 9.63 -6.08
N ASP A 119 10.12 10.58 -5.57
CA ASP A 119 9.73 11.99 -5.52
C ASP A 119 9.51 12.56 -6.93
N LYS A 120 10.34 12.15 -7.89
CA LYS A 120 10.20 12.56 -9.30
C LYS A 120 8.99 11.91 -9.95
N ALA A 121 8.66 10.66 -9.61
CA ALA A 121 7.46 9.98 -10.09
C ALA A 121 6.19 10.71 -9.62
N ILE A 122 6.13 11.09 -8.34
CA ILE A 122 5.03 11.91 -7.81
C ILE A 122 4.96 13.28 -8.49
N ALA A 123 6.10 13.99 -8.59
CA ALA A 123 6.13 15.31 -9.23
C ALA A 123 5.63 15.25 -10.69
N ALA A 124 6.08 14.25 -11.46
CA ALA A 124 5.64 14.06 -12.84
C ALA A 124 4.12 13.82 -12.96
N LEU A 125 3.53 13.07 -12.03
CA LEU A 125 2.08 12.84 -11.99
C LEU A 125 1.30 14.12 -11.66
N LEU A 126 1.81 14.94 -10.73
CA LEU A 126 1.23 16.24 -10.38
C LEU A 126 1.30 17.23 -11.56
N ASP A 127 2.46 17.32 -12.21
CA ASP A 127 2.70 18.22 -13.35
C ASP A 127 1.84 17.87 -14.57
N ALA A 128 1.65 16.56 -14.82
CA ALA A 128 0.79 16.10 -15.90
C ALA A 128 -0.68 16.54 -15.70
N LYS A 129 -1.06 17.04 -14.51
CA LYS A 129 -2.45 17.26 -14.07
C LYS A 129 -3.34 16.05 -14.36
N ALA A 130 -2.72 14.88 -14.49
CA ALA A 130 -3.35 13.64 -14.80
C ALA A 130 -3.49 12.93 -13.47
N ILE A 131 -4.69 12.97 -12.90
CA ILE A 131 -5.08 11.95 -11.94
C ILE A 131 -5.41 10.74 -12.81
N PRO A 132 -4.51 9.76 -13.00
CA PRO A 132 -4.90 8.57 -13.74
C PRO A 132 -6.10 7.98 -13.00
N LYS A 133 -7.23 7.83 -13.72
CA LYS A 133 -8.33 6.98 -13.26
C LYS A 133 -7.80 5.56 -13.32
N ILE A 134 -6.99 5.19 -12.33
CA ILE A 134 -6.49 3.83 -12.21
C ILE A 134 -7.72 2.98 -11.92
N LYS A 135 -8.20 2.29 -12.96
CA LYS A 135 -8.87 1.01 -12.72
C LYS A 135 -7.79 0.15 -12.08
N PHE A 136 -7.84 0.08 -10.76
CA PHE A 136 -7.01 -0.80 -9.98
C PHE A 136 -7.52 -2.22 -10.27
N GLU A 137 -7.15 -2.75 -11.43
CA GLU A 137 -7.08 -4.19 -11.62
C GLU A 137 -5.86 -4.60 -10.81
N LEU A 138 -6.06 -4.81 -9.51
CA LEU A 138 -5.06 -5.49 -8.71
C LEU A 138 -4.76 -6.80 -9.44
N PRO A 139 -3.49 -7.18 -9.69
CA PRO A 139 -3.22 -8.60 -9.82
C PRO A 139 -3.81 -9.22 -8.56
N GLU A 140 -4.69 -10.22 -8.71
CA GLU A 140 -5.36 -10.88 -7.60
C GLU A 140 -4.32 -11.11 -6.51
N LEU A 141 -4.39 -10.31 -5.45
CA LEU A 141 -3.58 -10.48 -4.25
C LEU A 141 -4.14 -11.77 -3.68
N GLN A 142 -3.65 -12.90 -4.21
CA GLN A 142 -4.18 -14.22 -3.99
C GLN A 142 -4.50 -14.28 -2.52
N ALA A 143 -5.80 -14.35 -2.22
CA ALA A 143 -6.26 -14.45 -0.87
C ALA A 143 -5.55 -15.70 -0.32
N GLY A 144 -4.61 -15.49 0.59
CA GLY A 144 -4.28 -16.52 1.55
C GLY A 144 -5.56 -16.75 2.32
N GLU A 145 -6.37 -17.70 1.84
CA GLU A 145 -7.44 -18.30 2.61
C GLU A 145 -6.82 -18.88 3.88
N GLN A 146 -7.24 -18.31 5.01
CA GLN A 146 -7.43 -18.92 6.33
C GLN A 146 -6.30 -19.80 6.88
#